data_AF-A0A6C1RUK8-F1
#
_entry.id   AF-A0A6C1RUK8-F1
#
_cell.length_a   1.000
_cell.length_b   1.000
_cell.length_c   1.000
_cell.angle_alpha   90.00
_cell.angle_beta   90.00
_cell.angle_gamma   90.00
#
_symmetry.space_group_name_H-M   'P 1'
#
loop_
_entity.id
_entity.type
_entity.pdbx_description
1 polymer ?
#
loop_
_entity_poly.entity_id
_entity_poly.type
_entity_poly.pdbx_seq_one_letter_code
_entity_poly.pdbx_strand_id
1 'polypeptide(L)'
;MAVMRRAVSAAAALLLLPLLLAGCGQALGGINRSGSLSVSVAELSPQTSSTDQEQLTPVSYRFHGSGPDGESFLRQLEQGSFTAADLAAGQWQVEVEAFNSDGVVLFHGQSEVEVEAYGAVTLSITLQPVAGEGALQVTLLWNGELTVDPHASVTLTDASGQTSAYPLTISAAGRAESVFEGLATGVYRVALELSDSGRTVMGNARALRVFNGITLELNAELDSLNKVGQPVEITEQRFTVAWDAPADYQPEGYRIYARLRGDHDWQLLGESAADQPQFTIGPEILPYGSWELAVSAVAGDSESALHSSMCDDAQPATGWYVQWTGELQ
;
A
#
# COMPACT_ATOMS: atom_id res chain seq x y z
N MET A 1 20.06 -90.99 -3.89
CA MET A 1 19.88 -89.76 -3.09
C MET A 1 21.27 -89.37 -2.58
N ALA A 2 21.63 -88.09 -2.68
CA ALA A 2 22.97 -87.48 -2.48
C ALA A 2 23.98 -87.74 -3.64
N VAL A 3 24.39 -86.75 -4.47
CA VAL A 3 25.19 -85.52 -4.19
C VAL A 3 26.64 -85.94 -3.83
N MET A 4 27.76 -85.55 -4.46
CA MET A 4 28.17 -84.38 -5.26
C MET A 4 29.57 -84.64 -5.90
N ARG A 5 29.83 -84.01 -7.05
CA ARG A 5 31.05 -83.27 -7.53
C ARG A 5 32.46 -83.77 -7.10
N ARG A 6 33.47 -83.78 -7.99
CA ARG A 6 34.01 -82.60 -8.71
C ARG A 6 34.76 -83.00 -9.99
N ALA A 7 34.47 -82.25 -11.05
CA ALA A 7 35.17 -82.25 -12.32
C ALA A 7 36.11 -81.03 -12.39
N VAL A 8 37.31 -81.31 -12.90
CA VAL A 8 38.13 -80.51 -13.83
C VAL A 8 38.61 -79.13 -13.37
N SER A 9 39.92 -79.06 -13.15
CA SER A 9 40.75 -77.87 -13.39
C SER A 9 41.63 -78.16 -14.60
N ALA A 10 41.54 -77.35 -15.65
CA ALA A 10 42.58 -77.26 -16.67
C ALA A 10 42.50 -75.87 -17.30
N ALA A 11 43.50 -75.07 -16.97
CA ALA A 11 43.77 -73.75 -17.51
C ALA A 11 44.08 -73.83 -19.01
N ALA A 12 43.54 -72.87 -19.78
CA ALA A 12 44.05 -72.58 -21.11
C ALA A 12 43.79 -71.11 -21.47
N ALA A 13 44.89 -70.36 -21.46
CA ALA A 13 45.23 -69.31 -22.42
C ALA A 13 44.07 -68.48 -23.04
N LEU A 14 43.79 -67.31 -22.46
CA LEU A 14 43.29 -66.15 -23.22
C LEU A 14 43.44 -64.85 -22.39
N LEU A 15 44.67 -64.47 -22.08
CA LEU A 15 44.98 -63.36 -21.15
C LEU A 15 45.93 -62.34 -21.81
N LEU A 16 45.59 -61.90 -23.03
CA LEU A 16 46.37 -60.90 -23.78
C LEU A 16 45.52 -60.10 -24.79
N LEU A 17 44.25 -59.84 -24.47
CA LEU A 17 43.33 -59.08 -25.32
C LEU A 17 42.41 -58.06 -24.59
N PRO A 18 42.89 -57.28 -23.60
CA PRO A 18 42.21 -56.00 -23.29
C PRO A 18 43.13 -54.77 -23.31
N LEU A 19 44.39 -54.85 -23.77
CA LEU A 19 45.34 -53.72 -23.74
C LEU A 19 45.43 -52.90 -25.04
N LEU A 20 44.59 -53.16 -26.05
CA LEU A 20 44.58 -52.42 -27.32
C LEU A 20 43.34 -51.53 -27.53
N LEU A 21 42.49 -51.37 -26.51
CA LEU A 21 41.40 -50.38 -26.52
C LEU A 21 41.69 -49.14 -25.67
N ALA A 22 42.90 -48.98 -25.14
CA ALA A 22 43.42 -47.68 -24.66
C ALA A 22 43.87 -46.79 -25.84
N GLY A 23 43.13 -46.86 -26.95
CA GLY A 23 43.34 -46.04 -28.14
C GLY A 23 42.80 -44.63 -27.90
N CYS A 24 43.72 -43.70 -27.64
CA CYS A 24 43.61 -42.26 -27.88
C CYS A 24 42.20 -41.67 -27.93
N GLY A 25 41.61 -41.44 -26.76
CA GLY A 25 40.87 -40.21 -26.54
C GLY A 25 41.86 -39.05 -26.38
N GLN A 26 42.69 -38.79 -27.40
CA GLN A 26 43.34 -37.48 -27.47
C GLN A 26 42.19 -36.50 -27.68
N ALA A 27 41.79 -35.84 -26.60
CA ALA A 27 41.05 -34.61 -26.65
C ALA A 27 41.86 -33.67 -27.54
N LEU A 28 41.56 -33.68 -28.84
CA LEU A 28 41.92 -32.60 -29.75
C LEU A 28 41.46 -31.36 -29.02
N GLY A 29 42.43 -30.52 -28.62
CA GLY A 29 42.17 -29.30 -27.87
C GLY A 29 41.01 -28.59 -28.54
N GLY A 30 39.84 -28.68 -27.89
CA GLY A 30 38.63 -28.06 -28.37
C GLY A 30 38.96 -26.60 -28.48
N ILE A 31 38.96 -26.07 -29.70
CA ILE A 31 38.89 -24.65 -29.90
C ILE A 31 37.68 -24.22 -29.07
N ASN A 32 37.93 -23.58 -27.91
CA ASN A 32 36.88 -23.12 -27.02
C ASN A 32 36.06 -22.10 -27.81
N ARG A 33 34.98 -22.59 -28.40
CA ARG A 33 33.99 -21.82 -29.14
C ARG A 33 33.11 -21.15 -28.09
N SER A 34 33.67 -20.15 -27.41
CA SER A 34 32.95 -19.40 -26.40
C SER A 34 32.21 -18.22 -27.01
N GLY A 35 31.06 -17.87 -26.44
CA GLY A 35 30.29 -16.67 -26.73
C GLY A 35 30.16 -15.79 -25.50
N SER A 36 29.36 -14.72 -25.64
CA SER A 36 29.04 -13.80 -24.55
C SER A 36 27.53 -13.57 -24.45
N LEU A 37 27.07 -13.37 -23.22
CA LEU A 37 25.67 -13.14 -22.87
C LEU A 37 25.57 -11.88 -22.02
N SER A 38 24.80 -10.89 -22.49
CA SER A 38 24.41 -9.72 -21.69
C SER A 38 23.02 -9.95 -21.12
N VAL A 39 22.90 -10.02 -19.80
CA VAL A 39 21.64 -10.22 -19.09
C VAL A 39 21.20 -8.89 -18.51
N SER A 40 19.90 -8.59 -18.64
CA SER A 40 19.26 -7.44 -18.00
C SER A 40 17.90 -7.83 -17.45
N VAL A 41 17.52 -7.20 -16.34
CA VAL A 41 16.20 -7.29 -15.75
C VAL A 41 15.32 -6.20 -16.35
N ALA A 42 14.10 -6.55 -16.77
CA ALA A 42 13.11 -5.56 -17.20
C ALA A 42 12.76 -4.61 -16.06
N GLU A 43 12.57 -3.32 -16.35
CA GLU A 43 12.24 -2.31 -15.34
C GLU A 43 11.02 -2.72 -14.51
N LEU A 44 11.18 -2.67 -13.19
CA LEU A 44 10.10 -2.86 -12.24
C LEU A 44 9.40 -1.52 -12.04
N SER A 45 8.12 -1.42 -12.43
CA SER A 45 7.33 -0.23 -12.12
C SER A 45 6.99 -0.19 -10.62
N PRO A 46 7.41 0.84 -9.87
CA PRO A 46 6.96 1.02 -8.50
C PRO A 46 5.46 1.31 -8.50
N GLN A 47 4.65 0.37 -8.00
CA GLN A 47 3.19 0.51 -7.94
C GLN A 47 2.67 0.76 -6.52
N THR A 48 3.55 1.07 -5.57
CA THR A 48 3.19 1.21 -4.16
C THR A 48 3.46 2.61 -3.63
N SER A 49 2.40 3.25 -3.13
CA SER A 49 2.47 4.41 -2.25
C SER A 49 2.41 3.90 -0.81
N SER A 50 3.47 3.22 -0.38
CA SER A 50 3.67 2.77 1.00
C SER A 50 4.78 3.60 1.63
N THR A 51 4.75 3.81 2.94
CA THR A 51 5.89 4.36 3.69
C THR A 51 7.11 3.44 3.66
N ASP A 52 6.92 2.16 3.38
CA ASP A 52 7.97 1.13 3.40
C ASP A 52 8.64 0.92 2.03
N GLN A 53 8.77 1.99 1.22
CA GLN A 53 9.33 1.85 -0.14
C GLN A 53 10.72 1.22 -0.14
N GLU A 54 11.53 1.45 0.89
CA GLU A 54 12.87 0.86 1.02
C GLU A 54 12.81 -0.67 1.12
N GLN A 55 11.92 -1.24 1.93
CA GLN A 55 11.77 -2.69 2.09
C GLN A 55 11.20 -3.37 0.84
N LEU A 56 10.50 -2.61 -0.02
CA LEU A 56 9.86 -3.10 -1.23
C LEU A 56 10.69 -2.86 -2.50
N THR A 57 11.86 -2.25 -2.37
CA THR A 57 12.73 -1.95 -3.50
C THR A 57 13.90 -2.93 -3.54
N PRO A 58 14.14 -3.63 -4.66
CA PRO A 58 15.33 -4.44 -4.79
C PRO A 58 16.60 -3.59 -4.78
N VAL A 59 17.59 -3.99 -3.97
CA VAL A 59 18.91 -3.36 -3.89
C VAL A 59 20.04 -4.31 -4.31
N SER A 60 19.74 -5.61 -4.49
CA SER A 60 20.69 -6.56 -5.06
C SER A 60 19.99 -7.64 -5.86
N TYR A 61 20.74 -8.26 -6.77
CA TYR A 61 20.29 -9.26 -7.72
C TYR A 61 21.26 -10.43 -7.72
N ARG A 62 20.75 -11.65 -7.65
CA ARG A 62 21.52 -12.90 -7.81
C ARG A 62 21.16 -13.52 -9.14
N PHE A 63 22.15 -13.64 -10.01
CA PHE A 63 22.05 -14.28 -11.33
C PHE A 63 22.69 -15.66 -11.26
N HIS A 64 21.92 -16.67 -11.62
CA HIS A 64 22.37 -18.05 -11.75
C HIS A 64 22.16 -18.51 -13.18
N GLY A 65 23.18 -19.11 -13.79
CA GLY A 65 23.10 -19.65 -15.15
C GLY A 65 23.57 -21.09 -15.19
N SER A 66 22.81 -21.94 -15.87
CA SER A 66 23.14 -23.34 -16.14
C SER A 66 23.21 -23.57 -17.65
N GLY A 67 24.32 -24.14 -18.12
CA GLY A 67 24.63 -24.27 -19.53
C GLY A 67 25.04 -25.69 -19.95
N PRO A 68 25.56 -25.85 -21.17
CA PRO A 68 26.00 -27.14 -21.71
C PRO A 68 27.11 -27.79 -20.88
N ASP A 69 27.19 -29.11 -20.93
CA ASP A 69 28.24 -29.91 -20.26
C ASP A 69 28.39 -29.67 -18.74
N GLY A 70 27.35 -29.13 -18.09
CA GLY A 70 27.34 -28.83 -16.66
C GLY A 70 28.01 -27.51 -16.29
N GLU A 71 28.35 -26.67 -17.27
CA GLU A 71 28.87 -25.32 -17.03
C GLU A 71 27.84 -24.46 -16.31
N SER A 72 28.31 -23.57 -15.44
CA SER A 72 27.45 -22.67 -14.68
C SER A 72 28.13 -21.38 -14.29
N PHE A 73 27.32 -20.36 -13.99
CA PHE A 73 27.79 -19.14 -13.34
C PHE A 73 26.87 -18.73 -12.20
N LEU A 74 27.44 -18.04 -11.21
CA LEU A 74 26.73 -17.36 -10.15
C LEU A 74 27.31 -15.96 -9.98
N ARG A 75 26.46 -14.93 -9.97
CA ARG A 75 26.85 -13.53 -9.74
C ARG A 75 25.85 -12.86 -8.81
N GLN A 76 26.34 -12.04 -7.89
CA GLN A 76 25.50 -11.17 -7.06
C GLN A 76 25.96 -9.73 -7.23
N LEU A 77 25.04 -8.85 -7.59
CA LEU A 77 25.33 -7.48 -8.03
C LEU A 77 24.26 -6.53 -7.49
N GLU A 78 24.60 -5.25 -7.31
CA GLU A 78 23.62 -4.20 -6.97
C GLU A 78 22.79 -3.77 -8.19
N GLN A 79 23.33 -4.00 -9.40
CA GLN A 79 22.71 -3.63 -10.65
C GLN A 79 21.92 -4.80 -11.24
N GLY A 80 20.76 -4.51 -11.83
CA GLY A 80 19.91 -5.50 -12.51
C GLY A 80 20.44 -5.94 -13.88
N SER A 81 21.74 -5.82 -14.16
CA SER A 81 22.32 -6.23 -15.44
C SER A 81 23.80 -6.59 -15.32
N PHE A 82 24.27 -7.51 -16.17
CA PHE A 82 25.68 -7.86 -16.29
C PHE A 82 25.99 -8.58 -17.61
N THR A 83 27.28 -8.69 -17.96
CA THR A 83 27.75 -9.47 -19.10
C THR A 83 28.58 -10.66 -18.63
N ALA A 84 28.17 -11.86 -19.03
CA ALA A 84 28.96 -13.09 -18.91
C ALA A 84 29.75 -13.30 -20.21
N ALA A 85 31.07 -13.39 -20.09
CA ALA A 85 31.96 -13.76 -21.20
C ALA A 85 32.37 -15.23 -21.08
N ASP A 86 32.98 -15.75 -22.15
CA ASP A 86 33.57 -17.07 -22.21
C ASP A 86 32.61 -18.24 -21.94
N LEU A 87 31.32 -18.06 -22.29
CA LEU A 87 30.30 -19.09 -22.14
C LEU A 87 30.39 -20.14 -23.25
N ALA A 88 30.28 -21.42 -22.93
CA ALA A 88 30.18 -22.49 -23.92
C ALA A 88 28.99 -22.24 -24.88
N ALA A 89 29.22 -22.46 -26.18
CA ALA A 89 28.15 -22.35 -27.16
C ALA A 89 27.07 -23.43 -26.92
N GLY A 90 25.80 -23.02 -26.94
CA GLY A 90 24.64 -23.89 -26.71
C GLY A 90 23.53 -23.21 -25.89
N GLN A 91 22.59 -24.00 -25.39
CA GLN A 91 21.45 -23.52 -24.62
C GLN A 91 21.84 -23.21 -23.16
N TRP A 92 21.39 -22.05 -22.68
CA TRP A 92 21.58 -21.59 -21.31
C TRP A 92 20.24 -21.26 -20.67
N GLN A 93 20.01 -21.76 -19.46
CA GLN A 93 18.92 -21.33 -18.58
C GLN A 93 19.48 -20.33 -17.58
N VAL A 94 18.83 -19.16 -17.48
CA VAL A 94 19.23 -18.09 -16.57
C VAL A 94 18.10 -17.77 -15.61
N GLU A 95 18.40 -17.79 -14.32
CA GLU A 95 17.51 -17.46 -13.21
C GLU A 95 18.02 -16.21 -12.51
N VAL A 96 17.09 -15.36 -12.07
CA VAL A 96 17.38 -14.11 -11.37
C VAL A 96 16.47 -13.97 -10.17
N GLU A 97 17.07 -13.71 -9.02
CA GLU A 97 16.38 -13.32 -7.79
C GLU A 97 16.75 -11.87 -7.45
N ALA A 98 15.77 -11.09 -7.02
CA ALA A 98 15.96 -9.70 -6.62
C ALA A 98 15.63 -9.54 -5.13
N PHE A 99 16.54 -8.94 -4.37
CA PHE A 99 16.51 -8.87 -2.91
C PHE A 99 16.37 -7.43 -2.43
N ASN A 100 15.61 -7.22 -1.37
CA ASN A 100 15.62 -5.95 -0.64
C ASN A 100 16.88 -5.80 0.25
N SER A 101 16.97 -4.68 0.97
CA SER A 101 18.10 -4.39 1.88
C SER A 101 18.27 -5.39 3.02
N ASP A 102 17.20 -6.10 3.39
CA ASP A 102 17.21 -7.11 4.46
C ASP A 102 17.59 -8.50 3.94
N GLY A 103 17.86 -8.64 2.64
CA GLY A 103 18.19 -9.91 2.00
C GLY A 103 16.98 -10.82 1.75
N VAL A 104 15.77 -10.28 1.77
CA VAL A 104 14.53 -11.01 1.42
C VAL A 104 14.35 -10.99 -0.10
N VAL A 105 14.07 -12.15 -0.69
CA VAL A 105 13.76 -12.26 -2.13
C VAL A 105 12.38 -11.68 -2.39
N LEU A 106 12.33 -10.55 -3.10
CA LEU A 106 11.09 -9.90 -3.51
C LEU A 106 10.56 -10.46 -4.81
N PHE A 107 11.46 -10.69 -5.78
CA PHE A 107 11.09 -11.10 -7.12
C PHE A 107 12.00 -12.21 -7.64
N HIS A 108 11.45 -13.03 -8.54
CA HIS A 108 12.13 -14.10 -9.25
C HIS A 108 11.76 -14.07 -10.73
N GLY A 109 12.71 -14.38 -11.61
CA GLY A 109 12.45 -14.57 -13.03
C GLY A 109 13.42 -15.57 -13.64
N GLN A 110 13.01 -16.20 -14.72
CA GLN A 110 13.83 -17.15 -15.46
C GLN A 110 13.61 -16.98 -16.96
N SER A 111 14.64 -17.28 -17.75
CA SER A 111 14.56 -17.30 -19.21
C SER A 111 15.63 -18.21 -19.80
N GLU A 112 15.45 -18.60 -21.06
CA GLU A 112 16.38 -19.44 -21.81
C GLU A 112 16.95 -18.67 -23.00
N VAL A 113 18.20 -18.95 -23.35
CA VAL A 113 18.90 -18.31 -24.48
C VAL A 113 19.92 -19.24 -25.10
N GLU A 114 20.05 -19.19 -26.43
CA GLU A 114 21.12 -19.89 -27.14
C GLU A 114 22.33 -18.96 -27.32
N VAL A 115 23.47 -19.37 -26.77
CA VAL A 115 24.75 -18.67 -26.95
C VAL A 115 25.46 -19.25 -28.17
N GLU A 116 25.69 -18.41 -29.17
CA GLU A 116 26.46 -18.80 -30.36
C GLU A 116 27.97 -18.69 -30.12
N ALA A 117 28.73 -19.59 -30.74
CA ALA A 117 30.20 -19.53 -30.76
C ALA A 117 30.69 -18.20 -31.34
N TYR A 118 31.54 -17.49 -30.59
CA TYR A 118 32.05 -16.15 -30.94
C TYR A 118 30.96 -15.07 -31.10
N GLY A 119 29.73 -15.37 -30.68
CA GLY A 119 28.60 -14.45 -30.73
C GLY A 119 28.45 -13.64 -29.44
N ALA A 120 27.64 -12.58 -29.54
CA ALA A 120 27.14 -11.83 -28.39
C ALA A 120 25.61 -11.81 -28.46
N VAL A 121 24.96 -12.26 -27.39
CA VAL A 121 23.49 -12.30 -27.29
C VAL A 121 23.03 -11.48 -26.08
N THR A 122 21.86 -10.87 -26.20
CA THR A 122 21.22 -10.12 -25.11
C THR A 122 19.98 -10.87 -24.64
N LEU A 123 19.83 -10.98 -23.33
CA LEU A 123 18.68 -11.59 -22.66
C LEU A 123 18.03 -10.57 -21.71
N SER A 124 16.73 -10.36 -21.87
CA SER A 124 15.92 -9.55 -20.96
C SER A 124 15.01 -10.47 -20.15
N ILE A 125 15.10 -10.40 -18.83
CA ILE A 125 14.34 -11.25 -17.91
C ILE A 125 13.29 -10.41 -17.20
N THR A 126 12.03 -10.82 -17.33
CA THR A 126 10.92 -10.23 -16.59
C THR A 126 10.83 -10.88 -15.22
N LEU A 127 10.91 -10.09 -14.14
CA LEU A 127 10.75 -10.59 -12.79
C LEU A 127 9.28 -10.56 -12.35
N GLN A 128 8.90 -11.54 -11.55
CA GLN A 128 7.59 -11.65 -10.91
C GLN A 128 7.75 -11.74 -9.40
N PRO A 129 6.83 -11.18 -8.59
CA PRO A 129 6.87 -11.35 -7.14
C PRO A 129 6.91 -12.82 -6.75
N VAL A 130 7.71 -13.16 -5.74
CA VAL A 130 7.74 -14.53 -5.21
C VAL A 130 6.41 -14.86 -4.55
N ALA A 131 5.77 -15.96 -4.98
CA ALA A 131 4.54 -16.44 -4.38
C ALA A 131 4.76 -16.84 -2.92
N GLY A 132 3.77 -16.57 -2.08
CA GLY A 132 3.81 -16.85 -0.66
C GLY A 132 2.80 -15.99 0.08
N GLU A 133 3.04 -15.79 1.37
CA GLU A 133 2.15 -15.04 2.24
C GLU A 133 2.95 -13.97 2.99
N GLY A 134 2.35 -12.80 3.15
CA GLY A 134 2.86 -11.71 3.98
C GLY A 134 1.83 -11.28 5.02
N ALA A 135 2.08 -10.13 5.63
CA ALA A 135 1.18 -9.53 6.59
C ALA A 135 0.97 -8.03 6.31
N LEU A 136 -0.12 -7.48 6.81
CA LEU A 136 -0.43 -6.06 6.81
C LEU A 136 -0.77 -5.63 8.23
N GLN A 137 0.02 -4.71 8.79
CA GLN A 137 -0.29 -3.99 10.01
C GLN A 137 -0.94 -2.66 9.64
N VAL A 138 -2.14 -2.43 10.15
CA VAL A 138 -2.90 -1.20 9.93
C VAL A 138 -2.97 -0.42 11.23
N THR A 139 -2.61 0.86 11.18
CA THR A 139 -2.84 1.83 12.25
C THR A 139 -3.70 2.97 11.71
N LEU A 140 -4.82 3.24 12.37
CA LEU A 140 -5.72 4.34 12.06
C LEU A 140 -5.69 5.34 13.22
N LEU A 141 -5.46 6.62 12.90
CA LEU A 141 -5.39 7.71 13.87
C LEU A 141 -6.42 8.79 13.53
N TRP A 142 -7.11 9.31 14.54
CA TRP A 142 -8.04 10.44 14.42
C TRP A 142 -8.07 11.26 15.72
N ASN A 143 -8.64 12.46 15.70
CA ASN A 143 -8.91 13.18 16.94
C ASN A 143 -10.06 12.50 17.70
N GLY A 144 -9.73 11.81 18.81
CA GLY A 144 -10.69 11.07 19.62
C GLY A 144 -11.79 11.92 20.25
N GLU A 145 -11.57 13.23 20.41
CA GLU A 145 -12.57 14.17 20.93
C GLU A 145 -13.72 14.41 19.94
N LEU A 146 -13.53 14.03 18.67
CA LEU A 146 -14.51 14.20 17.59
C LEU A 146 -15.43 12.99 17.39
N THR A 147 -15.31 11.97 18.24
CA THR A 147 -16.07 10.73 18.15
C THR A 147 -16.67 10.35 19.49
N VAL A 148 -17.88 9.79 19.49
CA VAL A 148 -18.57 9.35 20.71
C VAL A 148 -18.51 7.83 20.87
N ASP A 149 -18.80 7.08 19.81
CA ASP A 149 -18.83 5.63 19.73
C ASP A 149 -18.17 5.16 18.41
N PRO A 150 -16.83 5.24 18.32
CA PRO A 150 -16.12 4.97 17.08
C PRO A 150 -16.01 3.47 16.77
N HIS A 151 -16.28 3.13 15.50
CA HIS A 151 -16.01 1.83 14.91
C HIS A 151 -15.14 1.99 13.67
N ALA A 152 -14.00 1.32 13.65
CA ALA A 152 -13.07 1.33 12.54
C ALA A 152 -13.03 -0.03 11.84
N SER A 153 -12.90 -0.04 10.52
CA SER A 153 -12.78 -1.26 9.73
C SER A 153 -11.84 -1.08 8.55
N VAL A 154 -11.37 -2.21 8.03
CA VAL A 154 -10.60 -2.29 6.80
C VAL A 154 -11.21 -3.31 5.85
N THR A 155 -11.32 -2.95 4.58
CA THR A 155 -11.72 -3.83 3.50
C THR A 155 -10.55 -4.04 2.56
N LEU A 156 -10.15 -5.30 2.38
CA LEU A 156 -9.14 -5.72 1.41
C LEU A 156 -9.86 -6.23 0.16
N THR A 157 -9.51 -5.70 -1.00
CA THR A 157 -9.95 -6.21 -2.32
C THR A 157 -8.72 -6.74 -3.05
N ASP A 158 -8.70 -8.03 -3.37
CA ASP A 158 -7.58 -8.62 -4.11
C ASP A 158 -7.64 -8.32 -5.62
N ALA A 159 -6.64 -8.79 -6.37
CA ALA A 159 -6.56 -8.61 -7.82
C ALA A 159 -7.68 -9.31 -8.61
N SER A 160 -8.37 -10.29 -8.01
CA SER A 160 -9.55 -10.94 -8.61
C SER A 160 -10.85 -10.17 -8.36
N GLY A 161 -10.80 -9.15 -7.49
CA GLY A 161 -11.97 -8.38 -7.05
C GLY A 161 -12.67 -8.98 -5.82
N GLN A 162 -12.13 -10.06 -5.23
CA GLN A 162 -12.69 -10.62 -4.00
C GLN A 162 -12.43 -9.67 -2.84
N THR A 163 -13.49 -9.38 -2.08
CA THR A 163 -13.44 -8.48 -0.93
C THR A 163 -13.54 -9.23 0.39
N SER A 164 -12.77 -8.78 1.38
CA SER A 164 -12.84 -9.23 2.77
C SER A 164 -12.79 -8.01 3.69
N ALA A 165 -13.78 -7.89 4.59
CA ALA A 165 -13.88 -6.79 5.54
C ALA A 165 -13.57 -7.28 6.96
N TYR A 166 -12.77 -6.51 7.69
CA TYR A 166 -12.31 -6.84 9.03
C TYR A 166 -12.46 -5.62 9.95
N PRO A 167 -12.92 -5.80 11.20
CA PRO A 167 -12.90 -4.73 12.18
C PRO A 167 -11.45 -4.42 12.60
N LEU A 168 -11.15 -3.15 12.84
CA LEU A 168 -9.94 -2.73 13.55
C LEU A 168 -10.21 -2.69 15.05
N THR A 169 -9.20 -3.01 15.85
CA THR A 169 -9.31 -2.96 17.32
C THR A 169 -9.03 -1.54 17.80
N ILE A 170 -10.00 -0.88 18.44
CA ILE A 170 -9.79 0.43 19.08
C ILE A 170 -8.90 0.24 20.31
N SER A 171 -7.65 0.72 20.25
CA SER A 171 -6.68 0.54 21.36
C SER A 171 -6.61 1.75 22.30
N ALA A 172 -7.03 2.93 21.84
CA ALA A 172 -7.22 4.13 22.65
C ALA A 172 -8.22 5.09 21.97
N ALA A 173 -8.66 6.13 22.68
CA ALA A 173 -9.41 7.22 22.05
C ALA A 173 -8.58 7.83 20.91
N GLY A 174 -9.14 7.90 19.71
CA GLY A 174 -8.43 8.40 18.53
C GLY A 174 -7.50 7.39 17.85
N ARG A 175 -7.49 6.11 18.24
CA ARG A 175 -6.57 5.11 17.70
C ARG A 175 -7.19 3.72 17.54
N ALA A 176 -7.01 3.13 16.36
CA ALA A 176 -7.33 1.74 16.07
C ALA A 176 -6.15 1.03 15.39
N GLU A 177 -5.94 -0.24 15.70
CA GLU A 177 -4.88 -1.03 15.07
C GLU A 177 -5.25 -2.51 14.93
N SER A 178 -4.71 -3.17 13.91
CA SER A 178 -4.83 -4.62 13.71
C SER A 178 -3.74 -5.14 12.77
N VAL A 179 -3.43 -6.43 12.88
CA VAL A 179 -2.50 -7.14 12.00
C VAL A 179 -3.25 -8.23 11.26
N PHE A 180 -3.07 -8.27 9.94
CA PHE A 180 -3.66 -9.25 9.03
C PHE A 180 -2.56 -10.12 8.47
N GLU A 181 -2.46 -11.36 8.95
CA GLU A 181 -1.47 -12.35 8.50
C GLU A 181 -2.04 -13.26 7.40
N GLY A 182 -1.18 -13.98 6.71
CA GLY A 182 -1.58 -14.97 5.71
C GLY A 182 -2.12 -14.35 4.41
N LEU A 183 -1.75 -13.11 4.12
CA LEU A 183 -2.17 -12.44 2.88
C LEU A 183 -1.30 -12.92 1.73
N ALA A 184 -1.91 -13.52 0.71
CA ALA A 184 -1.18 -13.98 -0.46
C ALA A 184 -0.41 -12.83 -1.14
N THR A 185 0.79 -13.12 -1.68
CA THR A 185 1.54 -12.16 -2.50
C THR A 185 0.66 -11.62 -3.64
N GLY A 186 0.53 -10.30 -3.75
CA GLY A 186 -0.36 -9.70 -4.74
C GLY A 186 -0.64 -8.23 -4.51
N VAL A 187 -1.38 -7.62 -5.43
CA VAL A 187 -1.87 -6.24 -5.30
C VAL A 187 -3.23 -6.26 -4.62
N TYR A 188 -3.40 -5.40 -3.63
CA TYR A 188 -4.65 -5.21 -2.90
C TYR A 188 -5.06 -3.74 -2.97
N ARG A 189 -6.36 -3.51 -3.15
CA ARG A 189 -6.99 -2.24 -2.75
C ARG A 189 -7.42 -2.36 -1.30
N VAL A 190 -6.93 -1.46 -0.46
CA VAL A 190 -7.24 -1.38 0.96
C VAL A 190 -8.10 -0.15 1.19
N ALA A 191 -9.31 -0.36 1.69
CA ALA A 191 -10.23 0.70 2.07
C ALA A 191 -10.40 0.72 3.59
N LEU A 192 -10.03 1.82 4.21
CA LEU A 192 -10.22 2.10 5.62
C LEU A 192 -11.52 2.88 5.79
N GLU A 193 -12.28 2.54 6.81
CA GLU A 193 -13.51 3.24 7.17
C GLU A 193 -13.53 3.50 8.68
N LEU A 194 -13.85 4.74 9.05
CA LEU A 194 -14.22 5.12 10.41
C LEU A 194 -15.69 5.50 10.42
N SER A 195 -16.44 4.94 11.37
CA SER A 195 -17.81 5.30 11.65
C SER A 195 -17.95 5.71 13.12
N ASP A 196 -18.93 6.55 13.43
CA ASP A 196 -19.26 6.99 14.77
C ASP A 196 -20.77 6.88 14.96
N SER A 197 -21.20 6.19 16.02
CA SER A 197 -22.63 5.98 16.33
C SER A 197 -23.44 5.43 15.14
N GLY A 198 -22.83 4.53 14.36
CA GLY A 198 -23.43 3.88 13.19
C GLY A 198 -23.43 4.70 11.89
N ARG A 199 -22.75 5.86 11.84
CA ARG A 199 -22.59 6.66 10.61
C ARG A 199 -21.13 6.72 10.20
N THR A 200 -20.84 6.48 8.93
CA THR A 200 -19.49 6.65 8.37
C THR A 200 -19.07 8.12 8.45
N VAL A 201 -18.02 8.40 9.21
CA VAL A 201 -17.44 9.74 9.36
C VAL A 201 -16.24 9.93 8.44
N MET A 202 -15.60 8.86 7.98
CA MET A 202 -14.46 8.98 7.09
C MET A 202 -14.19 7.67 6.34
N GLY A 203 -13.67 7.78 5.12
CA GLY A 203 -13.13 6.65 4.38
C GLY A 203 -11.86 7.04 3.61
N ASN A 204 -10.91 6.11 3.51
CA ASN A 204 -9.70 6.26 2.70
C ASN A 204 -9.48 4.97 1.91
N ALA A 205 -9.04 5.07 0.65
CA ALA A 205 -8.69 3.89 -0.13
C ALA A 205 -7.34 4.05 -0.81
N ARG A 206 -6.52 3.00 -0.76
CA ARG A 206 -5.17 2.97 -1.35
C ARG A 206 -4.88 1.61 -1.98
N ALA A 207 -3.90 1.56 -2.87
CA ALA A 207 -3.35 0.32 -3.39
C ALA A 207 -2.03 -0.01 -2.69
N LEU A 208 -1.85 -1.27 -2.30
CA LEU A 208 -0.59 -1.80 -1.80
C LEU A 208 -0.28 -3.16 -2.43
N ARG A 209 0.97 -3.60 -2.32
CA ARG A 209 1.42 -4.90 -2.80
C ARG A 209 2.03 -5.69 -1.66
N VAL A 210 1.43 -6.83 -1.33
CA VAL A 210 1.94 -7.78 -0.34
C VAL A 210 3.03 -8.64 -0.97
N PHE A 211 4.10 -8.89 -0.22
CA PHE A 211 5.22 -9.76 -0.58
C PHE A 211 5.37 -10.90 0.43
N ASN A 212 5.91 -12.03 -0.06
CA ASN A 212 6.16 -13.20 0.78
C ASN A 212 7.11 -12.87 1.95
N GLY A 213 6.70 -13.19 3.17
CA GLY A 213 7.48 -13.01 4.38
C GLY A 213 7.65 -11.57 4.85
N ILE A 214 6.95 -10.60 4.24
CA ILE A 214 7.04 -9.18 4.61
C ILE A 214 5.77 -8.74 5.33
N THR A 215 5.94 -8.03 6.45
CA THR A 215 4.87 -7.29 7.12
C THR A 215 4.92 -5.85 6.65
N LEU A 216 3.84 -5.38 6.02
CA LEU A 216 3.70 -3.99 5.60
C LEU A 216 3.04 -3.16 6.68
N GLU A 217 3.48 -1.92 6.85
CA GLU A 217 2.83 -0.96 7.73
C GLU A 217 1.99 0.04 6.92
N LEU A 218 0.71 0.14 7.26
CA LEU A 218 -0.21 1.15 6.77
C LEU A 218 -0.63 2.05 7.92
N ASN A 219 -0.01 3.23 8.00
CA ASN A 219 -0.38 4.28 8.94
C ASN A 219 -1.25 5.31 8.23
N ALA A 220 -2.47 5.53 8.74
CA ALA A 220 -3.41 6.49 8.18
C ALA A 220 -3.90 7.46 9.26
N GLU A 221 -3.64 8.75 9.06
CA GLU A 221 -4.15 9.85 9.87
C GLU A 221 -5.38 10.44 9.20
N LEU A 222 -6.45 10.63 9.99
CA LEU A 222 -7.73 11.15 9.55
C LEU A 222 -7.92 12.56 10.13
N ASP A 223 -7.32 13.54 9.48
CA ASP A 223 -7.28 14.94 9.96
C ASP A 223 -8.62 15.69 9.77
N SER A 224 -9.55 15.14 9.00
CA SER A 224 -10.85 15.74 8.73
C SER A 224 -11.91 14.67 8.75
N LEU A 225 -12.57 14.51 9.90
CA LEU A 225 -13.75 13.66 10.02
C LEU A 225 -14.97 14.42 9.51
N ASN A 226 -15.86 13.74 8.77
CA ASN A 226 -17.23 14.18 8.59
C ASN A 226 -17.91 14.05 9.96
N LYS A 227 -17.70 15.04 10.82
CA LYS A 227 -18.29 15.08 12.15
C LYS A 227 -19.79 14.94 12.00
N VAL A 228 -20.38 14.01 12.75
CA VAL A 228 -21.84 13.85 12.76
C VAL A 228 -22.48 15.11 13.35
N GLY A 229 -21.80 15.76 14.30
CA GLY A 229 -22.31 16.89 15.07
C GLY A 229 -23.50 16.49 15.95
N GLN A 230 -23.65 17.13 17.11
CA GLN A 230 -24.87 16.95 17.90
C GLN A 230 -26.00 17.82 17.32
N PRO A 231 -27.22 17.29 17.13
CA PRO A 231 -28.36 18.12 16.78
C PRO A 231 -28.70 19.04 17.94
N VAL A 232 -28.85 20.33 17.64
CA VAL A 232 -29.52 21.31 18.49
C VAL A 232 -30.93 21.48 17.94
N GLU A 233 -31.91 20.88 18.60
CA GLU A 233 -33.32 20.98 18.21
C GLU A 233 -33.85 22.37 18.58
N ILE A 234 -34.38 23.07 17.59
CA ILE A 234 -34.96 24.41 17.73
C ILE A 234 -36.41 24.32 17.26
N THR A 235 -37.34 24.63 18.16
CA THR A 235 -38.78 24.64 17.86
C THR A 235 -39.31 26.05 17.74
N GLU A 236 -38.61 27.04 18.31
CA GLU A 236 -38.96 28.45 18.23
C GLU A 236 -38.91 28.99 16.79
N GLN A 237 -39.71 30.01 16.49
CA GLN A 237 -39.69 30.69 15.18
C GLN A 237 -38.40 31.47 14.92
N ARG A 238 -37.60 31.74 15.95
CA ARG A 238 -36.32 32.44 15.82
C ARG A 238 -35.35 31.89 16.83
N PHE A 239 -34.08 31.83 16.46
CA PHE A 239 -33.01 31.48 17.37
C PHE A 239 -31.81 32.42 17.18
N THR A 240 -30.92 32.45 18.16
CA THR A 240 -29.72 33.30 18.12
C THR A 240 -28.48 32.43 18.14
N VAL A 241 -27.58 32.67 17.20
CA VAL A 241 -26.22 32.15 17.21
C VAL A 241 -25.36 33.19 17.90
N ALA A 242 -24.52 32.78 18.84
CA ALA A 242 -23.56 33.63 19.51
C ALA A 242 -22.16 33.02 19.41
N TRP A 243 -21.13 33.87 19.43
CA TRP A 243 -19.73 33.45 19.36
C TRP A 243 -18.88 34.33 20.28
N ASP A 244 -17.67 33.85 20.58
CA ASP A 244 -16.67 34.66 21.26
C ASP A 244 -15.91 35.51 20.24
N ALA A 245 -15.75 36.80 20.53
CA ALA A 245 -14.97 37.70 19.68
C ALA A 245 -13.47 37.30 19.71
N PRO A 246 -12.71 37.48 18.61
CA PRO A 246 -11.28 37.23 18.59
C PRO A 246 -10.53 38.01 19.69
N ALA A 247 -9.63 37.34 20.40
CA ALA A 247 -8.90 37.95 21.53
C ALA A 247 -7.65 38.73 21.07
N ASP A 248 -7.14 38.44 19.88
CA ASP A 248 -5.87 38.90 19.34
C ASP A 248 -6.00 40.10 18.39
N TYR A 249 -7.21 40.39 17.89
CA TYR A 249 -7.51 41.58 17.09
C TYR A 249 -8.96 42.01 17.24
N GLN A 250 -9.25 43.26 16.87
CA GLN A 250 -10.59 43.82 16.89
C GLN A 250 -11.17 43.85 15.47
N PRO A 251 -12.18 43.03 15.15
CA PRO A 251 -12.83 43.10 13.85
C PRO A 251 -13.67 44.37 13.69
N GLU A 252 -14.01 44.71 12.45
CA GLU A 252 -14.97 45.76 12.10
C GLU A 252 -16.41 45.22 12.08
N GLY A 253 -16.57 43.92 11.84
CA GLY A 253 -17.85 43.22 11.88
C GLY A 253 -17.67 41.72 11.67
N TYR A 254 -18.81 41.03 11.51
CA TYR A 254 -18.85 39.60 11.28
C TYR A 254 -19.78 39.28 10.11
N ARG A 255 -19.48 38.21 9.39
CA ARG A 255 -20.38 37.61 8.40
C ARG A 255 -20.83 36.25 8.89
N ILE A 256 -22.13 36.01 8.80
CA ILE A 256 -22.77 34.79 9.27
C ILE A 256 -23.22 34.00 8.07
N TYR A 257 -22.84 32.73 8.03
CA TYR A 257 -23.11 31.81 6.95
C TYR A 257 -23.91 30.62 7.44
N ALA A 258 -24.68 30.02 6.53
CA ALA A 258 -25.25 28.70 6.72
C ALA A 258 -25.06 27.85 5.47
N ARG A 259 -25.10 26.54 5.67
CA ARG A 259 -25.26 25.57 4.58
C ARG A 259 -26.19 24.47 5.02
N LEU A 260 -26.88 23.88 4.06
CA LEU A 260 -27.67 22.69 4.33
C LEU A 260 -26.72 21.59 4.82
N ARG A 261 -27.09 20.84 5.85
CA ARG A 261 -26.24 19.79 6.39
C ARG A 261 -25.88 18.78 5.29
N GLY A 262 -24.58 18.54 5.10
CA GLY A 262 -24.04 17.68 4.04
C GLY A 262 -23.80 18.36 2.69
N ASP A 263 -24.10 19.65 2.56
CA ASP A 263 -23.73 20.46 1.40
C ASP A 263 -22.33 21.08 1.56
N HIS A 264 -21.73 21.53 0.46
CA HIS A 264 -20.42 22.16 0.43
C HIS A 264 -20.48 23.69 0.33
N ASP A 265 -21.55 24.23 -0.26
CA ASP A 265 -21.65 25.66 -0.56
C ASP A 265 -22.23 26.46 0.63
N TRP A 266 -21.47 27.46 1.08
CA TRP A 266 -21.90 28.37 2.14
C TRP A 266 -22.72 29.53 1.57
N GLN A 267 -23.87 29.79 2.16
CA GLN A 267 -24.71 30.95 1.88
C GLN A 267 -24.52 32.01 2.97
N LEU A 268 -24.23 33.25 2.57
CA LEU A 268 -24.25 34.41 3.47
C LEU A 268 -25.68 34.68 3.92
N LEU A 269 -25.90 34.68 5.23
CA LEU A 269 -27.19 35.00 5.86
C LEU A 269 -27.31 36.47 6.20
N GLY A 270 -26.21 37.09 6.63
CA GLY A 270 -26.19 38.49 7.04
C GLY A 270 -24.88 38.89 7.69
N GLU A 271 -24.85 40.13 8.17
CA GLU A 271 -23.69 40.73 8.82
C GLU A 271 -24.08 41.23 10.22
N SER A 272 -23.12 41.20 11.14
CA SER A 272 -23.25 41.76 12.49
C SER A 272 -22.12 42.74 12.80
N ALA A 273 -22.39 43.73 13.66
CA ALA A 273 -21.40 44.68 14.11
C ALA A 273 -20.36 44.03 15.04
N ALA A 274 -19.15 44.59 15.09
CA ALA A 274 -18.04 44.07 15.90
C ALA A 274 -18.36 43.94 17.40
N ASP A 275 -19.20 44.83 17.93
CA ASP A 275 -19.65 44.85 19.33
C ASP A 275 -20.89 43.97 19.60
N GLN A 276 -21.38 43.26 18.58
CA GLN A 276 -22.52 42.35 18.66
C GLN A 276 -22.13 40.96 18.14
N PRO A 277 -21.41 40.14 18.93
CA PRO A 277 -20.99 38.80 18.52
C PRO A 277 -22.15 37.78 18.63
N GLN A 278 -23.29 38.14 18.04
CA GLN A 278 -24.49 37.33 17.96
C GLN A 278 -25.31 37.71 16.72
N PHE A 279 -26.11 36.78 16.22
CA PHE A 279 -27.01 36.98 15.08
C PHE A 279 -28.29 36.17 15.25
N THR A 280 -29.44 36.84 15.16
CA THR A 280 -30.75 36.19 15.27
C THR A 280 -31.27 35.78 13.91
N ILE A 281 -31.57 34.50 13.76
CA ILE A 281 -32.05 33.86 12.53
C ILE A 281 -33.56 33.61 12.65
N GLY A 282 -34.31 34.05 11.65
CA GLY A 282 -35.76 33.83 11.49
C GLY A 282 -36.09 33.24 10.11
N PRO A 283 -37.33 32.74 9.90
CA PRO A 283 -37.75 32.10 8.65
C PRO A 283 -37.66 33.01 7.42
N GLU A 284 -37.61 34.33 7.63
CA GLU A 284 -37.36 35.33 6.61
C GLU A 284 -35.90 35.37 6.10
N ILE A 285 -34.96 34.81 6.87
CA ILE A 285 -33.52 34.76 6.56
C ILE A 285 -33.14 33.36 6.07
N LEU A 286 -33.60 32.34 6.79
CA LEU A 286 -33.23 30.94 6.54
C LEU A 286 -34.47 30.06 6.72
N PRO A 287 -34.81 29.19 5.75
CA PRO A 287 -35.96 28.30 5.91
C PRO A 287 -35.70 27.22 6.96
N TYR A 288 -36.77 26.67 7.55
CA TYR A 288 -36.69 25.52 8.46
C TYR A 288 -35.98 24.34 7.80
N GLY A 289 -35.17 23.60 8.56
CA GLY A 289 -34.33 22.53 8.03
C GLY A 289 -33.18 22.14 8.97
N SER A 290 -32.26 21.34 8.44
CA SER A 290 -31.02 20.94 9.12
C SER A 290 -29.83 21.74 8.58
N TRP A 291 -29.23 22.56 9.43
CA TRP A 291 -28.26 23.57 9.02
C TRP A 291 -26.96 23.49 9.82
N GLU A 292 -25.85 23.66 9.12
CA GLU A 292 -24.57 24.01 9.73
C GLU A 292 -24.38 25.51 9.62
N LEU A 293 -23.77 26.11 10.63
CA LEU A 293 -23.58 27.57 10.72
C LEU A 293 -22.10 27.90 10.75
N ALA A 294 -21.72 29.07 10.27
CA ALA A 294 -20.36 29.55 10.39
C ALA A 294 -20.32 31.06 10.56
N VAL A 295 -19.23 31.54 11.15
CA VAL A 295 -18.94 32.96 11.31
C VAL A 295 -17.53 33.24 10.79
N SER A 296 -17.36 34.36 10.11
CA SER A 296 -16.05 34.96 9.85
C SER A 296 -16.00 36.37 10.42
N ALA A 297 -14.80 36.79 10.79
CA ALA A 297 -14.50 38.15 11.18
C ALA A 297 -14.07 38.97 9.95
N VAL A 298 -14.51 40.22 9.87
CA VAL A 298 -14.18 41.16 8.80
C VAL A 298 -13.35 42.30 9.35
N ALA A 299 -12.26 42.66 8.68
CA ALA A 299 -11.43 43.82 8.99
C ALA A 299 -10.92 44.47 7.70
N GLY A 300 -11.48 45.64 7.34
CA GLY A 300 -11.25 46.28 6.05
C GLY A 300 -11.72 45.39 4.89
N ASP A 301 -10.86 45.20 3.90
CA ASP A 301 -11.12 44.32 2.74
C ASP A 301 -10.78 42.84 3.00
N SER A 302 -10.42 42.48 4.24
CA SER A 302 -10.04 41.12 4.62
C SER A 302 -11.12 40.43 5.43
N GLU A 303 -11.30 39.13 5.17
CA GLU A 303 -12.21 38.25 5.88
C GLU A 303 -11.43 37.03 6.39
N SER A 304 -11.68 36.63 7.63
CA SER A 304 -11.05 35.45 8.24
C SER A 304 -11.51 34.15 7.57
N ALA A 305 -10.84 33.03 7.89
CA ALA A 305 -11.42 31.72 7.65
C ALA A 305 -12.76 31.57 8.40
N LEU A 306 -13.64 30.72 7.87
CA LEU A 306 -14.90 30.38 8.52
C LEU A 306 -14.65 29.54 9.78
N HIS A 307 -15.14 30.02 10.91
CA HIS A 307 -15.32 29.21 12.12
C HIS A 307 -16.72 28.63 12.09
N SER A 308 -16.82 27.34 11.77
CA SER A 308 -18.10 26.63 11.65
C SER A 308 -18.55 26.02 12.97
N SER A 309 -19.84 25.72 13.08
CA SER A 309 -20.43 24.94 14.16
C SER A 309 -19.87 23.52 14.23
N MET A 310 -19.10 23.09 13.22
CA MET A 310 -18.37 21.83 13.17
C MET A 310 -16.89 21.97 13.55
N CYS A 311 -16.39 23.16 13.87
CA CYS A 311 -15.01 23.35 14.33
C CYS A 311 -14.81 22.80 15.76
N ASP A 312 -13.56 22.50 16.13
CA ASP A 312 -13.20 21.90 17.44
C ASP A 312 -13.38 22.89 18.61
N ASP A 313 -13.40 24.19 18.29
CA ASP A 313 -13.65 25.30 19.22
C ASP A 313 -15.15 25.67 19.33
N ALA A 314 -16.02 25.06 18.52
CA ALA A 314 -17.46 25.25 18.64
C ALA A 314 -17.97 24.62 19.94
N GLN A 315 -19.07 25.12 20.51
CA GLN A 315 -19.69 24.54 21.70
C GLN A 315 -21.06 23.93 21.35
N PRO A 316 -21.26 22.61 21.55
CA PRO A 316 -20.31 21.62 22.11
C PRO A 316 -19.10 21.33 21.20
N ALA A 317 -17.95 21.02 21.81
CA ALA A 317 -16.65 20.77 21.14
C ALA A 317 -16.68 19.63 20.10
N THR A 318 -17.68 18.75 20.20
CA THR A 318 -17.94 17.68 19.23
C THR A 318 -18.50 18.19 17.89
N GLY A 319 -18.70 19.51 17.76
CA GLY A 319 -19.44 20.12 16.68
C GLY A 319 -20.95 19.91 16.83
N TRP A 320 -21.73 20.79 16.21
CA TRP A 320 -23.18 20.78 16.27
C TRP A 320 -23.80 21.30 14.99
N TYR A 321 -25.05 20.91 14.76
CA TYR A 321 -25.87 21.44 13.69
C TYR A 321 -27.25 21.77 14.25
N VAL A 322 -27.92 22.73 13.64
CA VAL A 322 -29.29 23.07 14.00
C VAL A 322 -30.24 22.11 13.30
N GLN A 323 -31.20 21.58 14.05
CA GLN A 323 -32.40 20.95 13.51
C GLN A 323 -33.59 21.84 13.84
N TRP A 324 -34.03 22.63 12.85
CA TRP A 324 -35.02 23.68 13.05
C TRP A 324 -36.35 23.31 12.42
N THR A 325 -37.38 23.13 13.26
CA THR A 325 -38.71 22.69 12.80
C THR A 325 -39.74 23.82 12.78
N GLY A 326 -39.54 24.88 13.57
CA GLY A 326 -40.41 26.06 13.59
C GLY A 326 -41.85 25.79 14.05
N GLU A 327 -42.08 24.73 14.82
CA GLU A 327 -43.40 24.39 15.33
C GLU A 327 -43.90 25.49 16.28
N LEU A 328 -45.06 26.07 15.92
CA LEU A 328 -45.84 26.89 16.83
C LEU A 328 -46.37 25.97 17.95
N GLN A 329 -45.87 26.14 19.18
CA GLN A 329 -46.61 25.68 20.37
C GLN A 329 -47.93 26.43 20.50
#